data_AF-A0A966LEK8-F1
#
_entry.id   AF-A0A966LEK8-F1
#
_cell.length_a   1.000
_cell.length_b   1.000
_cell.length_c   1.000
_cell.angle_alpha   90.00
_cell.angle_beta   90.00
_cell.angle_gamma   90.00
#
_symmetry.space_group_name_H-M   'P 1'
#
loop_
_entity.id
_entity.type
_entity.pdbx_description
1 polymer ?
#
loop_
_entity_poly.entity_id
_entity_poly.type
_entity_poly.pdbx_seq_one_letter_code
_entity_poly.pdbx_strand_id
1 'polypeptide(L)'
;MENETIVNETIKKGKIKKIIIPIGILVLILIVLAVLFSLKKASENKKITPSYYNENVEIDIDDPAYDASTPIESGNFEQTEMAGVGQVTIVAPGTNPINEENIVLLNNGQVAKNNGTMAGADAPKPTGFLIPEELVEGVFQLEVSLAGFEPSQFTTFAGAPTTFSLTSTDDFVHTFVFDHRDLASISILVGPNQTRAITFQAPTTPGIYNFKCISPGHDDGVETGQLIVR
;
A
#
# COMPACT_ATOMS: atom_id res chain seq x y z
N MET A 1 -82.79 29.43 -19.52
CA MET A 1 -82.08 30.36 -18.63
C MET A 1 -80.62 30.24 -19.00
N GLU A 2 -80.16 31.12 -19.90
CA GLU A 2 -79.53 32.42 -19.54
C GLU A 2 -78.12 32.20 -18.97
N ASN A 3 -77.05 32.86 -19.38
CA ASN A 3 -76.91 34.03 -20.25
C ASN A 3 -75.45 34.09 -20.77
N GLU A 4 -75.27 34.83 -21.86
CA GLU A 4 -74.00 35.20 -22.48
C GLU A 4 -73.08 35.98 -21.51
N THR A 5 -71.77 36.01 -21.77
CA THR A 5 -71.05 37.25 -22.17
C THR A 5 -69.60 36.91 -22.55
N ILE A 6 -69.24 37.30 -23.76
CA ILE A 6 -67.91 37.24 -24.37
C ILE A 6 -67.15 38.52 -24.01
N VAL A 7 -65.89 38.41 -23.59
CA VAL A 7 -64.92 39.53 -23.67
C VAL A 7 -63.65 39.02 -24.34
N ASN A 8 -63.49 39.38 -25.61
CA ASN A 8 -62.28 39.19 -26.40
C ASN A 8 -61.34 40.37 -26.18
N GLU A 9 -60.23 40.15 -25.48
CA GLU A 9 -59.13 41.11 -25.41
C GLU A 9 -58.08 40.81 -26.49
N THR A 10 -57.86 41.78 -27.37
CA THR A 10 -57.00 41.64 -28.56
C THR A 10 -55.58 42.08 -28.20
N ILE A 11 -54.68 41.12 -27.94
CA ILE A 11 -53.26 41.43 -27.69
C ILE A 11 -52.54 41.67 -29.03
N LYS A 12 -52.14 42.92 -29.25
CA LYS A 12 -51.29 43.39 -30.35
C LYS A 12 -49.95 42.63 -30.36
N LYS A 13 -49.77 41.76 -31.35
CA LYS A 13 -48.54 40.99 -31.57
C LYS A 13 -47.45 41.89 -32.18
N GLY A 14 -46.64 42.49 -31.33
CA GLY A 14 -45.44 43.23 -31.72
C GLY A 14 -44.42 42.31 -32.40
N LYS A 15 -43.99 42.67 -33.60
CA LYS A 15 -42.88 42.01 -34.32
C LYS A 15 -41.56 42.25 -33.58
N ILE A 16 -41.14 41.30 -32.74
CA ILE A 16 -39.74 41.20 -32.30
C ILE A 16 -39.13 40.00 -33.04
N LYS A 17 -38.70 40.23 -34.28
CA LYS A 17 -37.99 39.25 -35.10
C LYS A 17 -36.49 39.60 -35.10
N LYS A 18 -35.67 38.63 -34.70
CA LYS A 18 -34.27 38.41 -35.15
C LYS A 18 -33.10 39.15 -34.47
N ILE A 19 -33.14 39.42 -33.15
CA ILE A 19 -31.92 39.85 -32.41
C ILE A 19 -31.56 38.92 -31.22
N ILE A 20 -32.43 37.98 -30.84
CA ILE A 20 -32.23 37.13 -29.64
C ILE A 20 -31.31 35.91 -29.92
N ILE A 21 -31.18 35.48 -31.17
CA ILE A 21 -30.36 34.31 -31.55
C ILE A 21 -28.84 34.55 -31.36
N PRO A 22 -28.23 35.69 -31.76
CA PRO A 22 -26.79 35.89 -31.55
C PRO A 22 -26.41 36.04 -30.06
N ILE A 23 -27.32 36.53 -29.21
CA ILE A 23 -27.06 36.73 -27.79
C ILE A 23 -27.01 35.39 -27.05
N GLY A 24 -27.92 34.46 -27.36
CA GLY A 24 -27.94 33.12 -26.74
C GLY A 24 -26.68 32.31 -27.03
N ILE A 25 -26.16 32.38 -28.26
CA ILE A 25 -24.93 31.68 -28.67
C ILE A 25 -23.70 32.29 -27.97
N LEU A 26 -23.66 33.63 -27.84
CA LEU A 26 -22.55 34.32 -27.15
C LEU A 26 -22.47 33.93 -25.67
N VAL A 27 -23.61 33.84 -24.98
CA VAL A 27 -23.67 33.42 -23.56
C VAL A 27 -23.21 31.98 -23.38
N LEU A 28 -23.60 31.08 -24.28
CA LEU A 28 -23.20 29.68 -24.22
C LEU A 28 -21.69 29.49 -24.43
N ILE A 29 -21.09 30.26 -25.34
CA ILE A 29 -19.63 30.27 -25.56
C ILE A 29 -18.91 30.79 -24.30
N LEU A 30 -19.41 31.85 -23.66
CA LEU A 30 -18.81 32.37 -22.42
C LEU A 30 -18.89 31.38 -21.26
N ILE A 31 -19.97 30.61 -21.14
CA ILE A 31 -20.11 29.56 -20.13
C ILE A 31 -19.12 28.42 -20.39
N VAL A 32 -18.99 27.96 -21.63
CA VAL A 32 -18.02 26.91 -22.00
C VAL A 32 -16.59 27.39 -21.73
N LEU A 33 -16.25 28.63 -22.07
CA LEU A 33 -14.95 29.21 -21.77
C LEU A 33 -14.71 29.33 -20.25
N ALA A 34 -15.70 29.73 -19.47
CA ALA A 34 -15.60 29.80 -18.02
C ALA A 34 -15.38 28.41 -17.38
N VAL A 35 -16.08 27.38 -17.88
CA VAL A 35 -15.88 25.99 -17.44
C VAL A 35 -14.49 25.48 -17.83
N LEU A 36 -14.04 25.71 -19.06
CA LEU A 36 -12.69 25.33 -19.51
C LEU A 36 -11.60 26.06 -18.72
N PHE A 37 -11.81 27.33 -18.37
CA PHE A 37 -10.88 28.11 -17.55
C PHE A 37 -10.86 27.64 -16.09
N SER A 38 -12.03 27.23 -15.56
CA SER A 38 -12.16 26.68 -14.21
C SER A 38 -11.50 25.31 -14.08
N LEU A 39 -11.58 24.46 -15.12
CA LEU A 39 -10.86 23.19 -15.18
C LEU A 39 -9.34 23.38 -15.27
N LYS A 40 -8.86 24.42 -15.96
CA LYS A 40 -7.42 24.71 -16.05
C LYS A 40 -6.83 25.18 -14.71
N LYS A 41 -7.61 25.90 -13.90
CA LYS A 41 -7.14 26.42 -12.60
C LYS A 41 -7.02 25.35 -11.51
N ALA A 42 -7.68 24.21 -11.67
CA ALA A 42 -7.56 23.07 -10.75
C ALA A 42 -6.29 22.22 -10.98
N SER A 43 -5.54 22.47 -12.06
CA SER A 43 -4.33 21.71 -12.42
C SER A 43 -3.01 22.43 -12.10
N GLU A 44 -3.04 23.65 -11.56
CA GLU A 44 -1.82 24.37 -11.20
C GLU A 44 -1.45 24.13 -9.73
N ASN A 45 -0.56 23.16 -9.54
CA ASN A 45 0.54 23.18 -8.56
C ASN A 45 0.17 23.58 -7.12
N LYS A 46 -0.42 22.65 -6.37
CA LYS A 46 0.07 22.44 -5.01
C LYS A 46 1.37 21.63 -5.14
N LYS A 47 2.51 22.32 -5.26
CA LYS A 47 3.81 21.70 -4.92
C LYS A 47 3.72 21.35 -3.44
N ILE A 48 3.27 20.13 -3.16
CA ILE A 48 3.49 19.50 -1.88
C ILE A 48 5.00 19.26 -1.87
N THR A 49 5.72 20.08 -1.13
CA THR A 49 7.07 19.73 -0.69
C THR A 49 6.90 18.49 0.18
N PRO A 50 7.44 17.32 -0.22
CA PRO A 50 7.37 16.11 0.61
C PRO A 50 7.95 16.45 1.97
N SER A 51 7.14 16.21 3.00
CA SER A 51 7.47 16.45 4.39
C SER A 51 8.55 15.45 4.80
N TYR A 52 9.80 15.90 4.74
CA TYR A 52 10.96 15.47 5.52
C TYR A 52 11.02 13.98 5.92
N TYR A 53 11.73 13.21 5.10
CA TYR A 53 12.59 12.14 5.60
C TYR A 53 13.53 12.78 6.63
N ASN A 54 13.42 12.40 7.91
CA ASN A 54 14.31 12.91 8.94
C ASN A 54 15.64 12.17 8.82
N GLU A 55 16.55 12.71 8.02
CA GLU A 55 17.92 12.20 7.77
C GLU A 55 18.78 12.07 9.05
N ASN A 56 18.24 12.39 10.24
CA ASN A 56 18.96 12.42 11.50
C ASN A 56 18.44 11.46 12.58
N VAL A 57 17.60 10.47 12.25
CA VAL A 57 17.41 9.36 13.21
C VAL A 57 18.61 8.43 13.05
N GLU A 58 19.66 8.66 13.84
CA GLU A 58 20.69 7.66 14.09
C GLU A 58 20.01 6.48 14.78
N ILE A 59 19.55 5.52 13.98
CA ILE A 59 19.07 4.26 14.52
C ILE A 59 20.28 3.46 14.94
N ASP A 60 20.29 3.12 16.23
CA ASP A 60 21.22 2.15 16.76
C ASP A 60 20.91 0.82 16.07
N ILE A 61 21.70 0.49 15.05
CA ILE A 61 21.58 -0.73 14.25
C ILE A 61 21.77 -1.99 15.11
N ASP A 62 22.25 -1.84 16.35
CA ASP A 62 22.39 -2.91 17.31
C ASP A 62 21.19 -2.99 18.29
N ASP A 63 20.17 -2.13 18.15
CA ASP A 63 18.94 -2.23 18.95
C ASP A 63 18.08 -3.43 18.48
N PRO A 64 17.93 -4.48 19.31
CA PRO A 64 17.17 -5.67 18.94
C PRO A 64 15.68 -5.39 18.70
N ALA A 65 15.14 -4.25 19.15
CA ALA A 65 13.76 -3.86 18.90
C ALA A 65 13.45 -3.67 17.41
N TYR A 66 14.48 -3.44 16.57
CA TYR A 66 14.36 -3.25 15.13
C TYR A 66 14.85 -4.46 14.32
N ASP A 67 15.20 -5.59 14.95
CA ASP A 67 15.67 -6.78 14.22
C ASP A 67 14.49 -7.67 13.80
N ALA A 68 14.27 -7.77 12.49
CA ALA A 68 13.26 -8.65 11.90
C ALA A 68 13.81 -10.01 11.46
N SER A 69 15.08 -10.30 11.77
CA SER A 69 15.64 -11.65 11.58
C SER A 69 14.86 -12.63 12.46
N THR A 70 14.41 -13.74 11.89
CA THR A 70 13.68 -14.75 12.64
C THR A 70 14.67 -15.60 13.46
N PRO A 71 14.65 -15.54 14.80
CA PRO A 71 15.58 -16.31 15.60
C PRO A 71 14.98 -17.71 15.86
N ILE A 72 15.14 -18.61 14.89
CA ILE A 72 14.51 -19.94 14.92
C ILE A 72 14.84 -20.71 16.21
N GLU A 73 16.05 -20.55 16.74
CA GLU A 73 16.50 -21.27 17.94
C GLU A 73 15.94 -20.72 19.27
N SER A 74 15.50 -19.45 19.30
CA SER A 74 15.08 -18.80 20.55
C SER A 74 13.59 -18.51 20.63
N GLY A 75 12.84 -18.62 19.53
CA GLY A 75 11.41 -18.38 19.51
C GLY A 75 10.57 -19.63 19.81
N ASN A 76 9.45 -19.44 20.50
CA ASN A 76 8.43 -20.48 20.70
C ASN A 76 7.54 -20.59 19.46
N PHE A 77 8.13 -20.92 18.31
CA PHE A 77 7.43 -21.04 17.03
C PHE A 77 6.87 -22.46 16.83
N GLU A 78 5.83 -22.57 16.00
CA GLU A 78 5.27 -23.87 15.64
C GLU A 78 6.29 -24.67 14.81
N GLN A 79 6.53 -25.92 15.20
CA GLN A 79 7.35 -26.86 14.44
C GLN A 79 6.47 -27.97 13.88
N THR A 80 6.68 -28.33 12.62
CA THR A 80 5.93 -29.38 11.94
C THR A 80 6.82 -30.15 10.96
N GLU A 81 6.37 -31.32 10.50
CA GLU A 81 7.11 -32.13 9.53
C GLU A 81 6.55 -31.90 8.12
N MET A 82 7.43 -31.55 7.19
CA MET A 82 7.11 -31.41 5.76
C MET A 82 7.69 -32.59 4.99
N ALA A 83 6.83 -33.29 4.24
CA ALA A 83 7.22 -34.45 3.45
C ALA A 83 8.36 -34.10 2.46
N GLY A 84 9.47 -34.83 2.56
CA GLY A 84 10.65 -34.65 1.70
C GLY A 84 11.58 -33.50 2.09
N VAL A 85 11.24 -32.72 3.13
CA VAL A 85 12.08 -31.64 3.68
C VAL A 85 12.54 -31.95 5.10
N GLY A 86 11.67 -32.53 5.93
CA GLY A 86 11.94 -32.78 7.35
C GLY A 86 11.22 -31.76 8.23
N GLN A 87 11.81 -31.45 9.39
CA GLN A 87 11.23 -30.45 10.30
C GLN A 87 11.32 -29.05 9.70
N VAL A 88 10.24 -28.29 9.87
CA VAL A 88 10.14 -26.90 9.45
C VAL A 88 9.49 -26.08 10.56
N THR A 89 9.83 -24.79 10.59
CA THR A 89 9.30 -23.81 11.53
C THR A 89 8.31 -22.88 10.83
N ILE A 90 7.15 -22.66 11.46
CA ILE A 90 6.14 -21.68 11.06
C ILE A 90 6.14 -20.54 12.09
N VAL A 91 6.57 -19.36 11.66
CA VAL A 91 6.78 -18.20 12.55
C VAL A 91 5.45 -17.53 12.91
N ALA A 92 4.53 -17.43 11.95
CA ALA A 92 3.17 -16.98 12.17
C ALA A 92 2.18 -17.81 11.34
N PRO A 93 0.93 -17.98 11.78
CA PRO A 93 -0.04 -18.83 11.09
C PRO A 93 -0.19 -18.50 9.60
N GLY A 94 0.18 -19.46 8.75
CA GLY A 94 0.06 -19.35 7.30
C GLY A 94 1.22 -18.63 6.60
N THR A 95 2.31 -18.28 7.29
CA THR A 95 3.54 -17.81 6.62
C THR A 95 4.25 -18.98 5.93
N ASN A 96 5.23 -18.64 5.10
CA ASN A 96 6.12 -19.62 4.50
C ASN A 96 6.94 -20.36 5.58
N PRO A 97 7.05 -21.69 5.49
CA PRO A 97 7.91 -22.47 6.38
C PRO A 97 9.39 -22.17 6.19
N ILE A 98 10.15 -22.33 7.27
CA ILE A 98 11.61 -22.26 7.27
C ILE A 98 12.17 -23.63 7.64
N ASN A 99 13.12 -24.16 6.87
CA ASN A 99 13.77 -25.44 7.20
C ASN A 99 14.92 -25.27 8.21
N GLU A 100 15.53 -26.38 8.62
CA GLU A 100 16.68 -26.41 9.54
C GLU A 100 17.93 -25.68 8.99
N GLU A 101 18.00 -25.41 7.69
CA GLU A 101 19.07 -24.67 7.03
C GLU A 101 18.80 -23.16 6.95
N ASN A 102 17.75 -22.66 7.63
CA ASN A 102 17.31 -21.26 7.57
C ASN A 102 16.91 -20.80 6.15
N ILE A 103 16.34 -21.70 5.35
CA ILE A 103 15.83 -21.41 4.01
C ILE A 103 14.31 -21.30 4.02
N VAL A 104 13.79 -20.22 3.46
CA VAL A 104 12.35 -20.00 3.30
C VAL A 104 11.80 -20.83 2.14
N LEU A 105 10.81 -21.67 2.44
CA LEU A 105 10.17 -22.59 1.51
C LEU A 105 8.72 -22.20 1.23
N LEU A 106 8.21 -22.63 0.09
CA LEU A 106 6.79 -22.67 -0.22
C LEU A 106 6.16 -23.90 0.45
N ASN A 107 4.82 -23.92 0.56
CA ASN A 107 4.09 -25.05 1.16
C ASN A 107 4.25 -26.38 0.41
N ASN A 108 4.84 -26.37 -0.79
CA ASN A 108 5.18 -27.56 -1.56
C ASN A 108 6.65 -27.99 -1.40
N GLY A 109 7.41 -27.37 -0.48
CA GLY A 109 8.81 -27.66 -0.19
C GLY A 109 9.82 -27.02 -1.13
N GLN A 110 9.40 -26.28 -2.16
CA GLN A 110 10.32 -25.55 -3.04
C GLN A 110 10.83 -24.28 -2.38
N VAL A 111 12.06 -23.86 -2.69
CA VAL A 111 12.61 -22.58 -2.22
C VAL A 111 11.78 -21.41 -2.77
N ALA A 112 11.36 -20.51 -1.89
CA ALA A 112 10.65 -19.30 -2.28
C ALA A 112 11.60 -18.31 -2.97
N LYS A 113 11.15 -17.64 -4.03
CA LYS A 113 11.96 -16.73 -4.85
C LYS A 113 11.53 -15.29 -4.66
N ASN A 114 12.45 -14.44 -4.22
CA ASN A 114 12.19 -13.02 -3.96
C ASN A 114 12.30 -12.12 -5.21
N ASN A 115 12.99 -12.58 -6.25
CA ASN A 115 13.36 -11.80 -7.43
C ASN A 115 12.46 -12.09 -8.65
N GLY A 116 11.27 -12.62 -8.41
CA GLY A 116 10.29 -12.97 -9.44
C GLY A 116 9.23 -11.90 -9.66
N THR A 117 8.15 -12.29 -10.34
CA THR A 117 6.94 -11.48 -10.45
C THR A 117 6.36 -11.20 -9.07
N MET A 118 5.90 -9.96 -8.85
CA MET A 118 5.15 -9.56 -7.66
C MET A 118 4.01 -10.54 -7.37
N ALA A 119 4.01 -11.12 -6.15
CA ALA A 119 3.04 -12.14 -5.74
C ALA A 119 2.92 -13.34 -6.72
N GLY A 120 4.02 -13.69 -7.40
CA GLY A 120 4.08 -14.83 -8.31
C GLY A 120 3.91 -16.18 -7.61
N ALA A 121 3.72 -17.25 -8.40
CA ALA A 121 3.50 -18.60 -7.86
C ALA A 121 4.66 -19.11 -6.98
N ASP A 122 5.89 -18.70 -7.32
CA ASP A 122 7.12 -19.05 -6.62
C ASP A 122 7.50 -18.04 -5.51
N ALA A 123 6.73 -16.96 -5.34
CA ALA A 123 7.04 -15.90 -4.39
C ALA A 123 6.68 -16.30 -2.95
N PRO A 124 7.35 -15.73 -1.94
CA PRO A 124 6.83 -15.69 -0.58
C PRO A 124 5.39 -15.19 -0.55
N LYS A 125 4.56 -15.83 0.26
CA LYS A 125 3.12 -15.59 0.33
C LYS A 125 2.78 -14.91 1.65
N PRO A 126 2.12 -13.74 1.63
CA PRO A 126 1.55 -13.19 2.83
C PRO A 126 0.42 -14.09 3.35
N THR A 127 0.23 -14.10 4.67
CA THR A 127 -0.82 -14.85 5.35
C THR A 127 -2.23 -14.43 4.91
N GLY A 128 -3.25 -15.14 5.41
CA GLY A 128 -4.60 -14.59 5.53
C GLY A 128 -4.66 -13.43 6.54
N PHE A 129 -5.87 -13.00 6.90
CA PHE A 129 -6.05 -12.02 7.97
C PHE A 129 -5.65 -12.63 9.31
N LEU A 130 -4.87 -11.87 10.06
CA LEU A 130 -4.42 -12.21 11.40
C LEU A 130 -5.06 -11.26 12.41
N ILE A 131 -5.17 -11.73 13.65
CA ILE A 131 -5.45 -10.91 14.81
C ILE A 131 -4.07 -10.52 15.40
N PRO A 132 -3.74 -9.22 15.52
CA PRO A 132 -2.43 -8.77 16.04
C PRO A 132 -2.02 -9.44 17.35
N GLU A 133 -2.98 -9.62 18.25
CA GLU A 133 -2.78 -10.20 19.58
C GLU A 133 -2.45 -11.71 19.54
N GLU A 134 -2.66 -12.37 18.40
CA GLU A 134 -2.32 -13.78 18.19
C GLU A 134 -0.93 -13.96 17.54
N LEU A 135 -0.24 -12.87 17.20
CA LEU A 135 1.13 -12.95 16.70
C LEU A 135 2.06 -13.47 17.79
N VAL A 136 2.88 -14.45 17.45
CA VAL A 136 3.88 -15.02 18.36
C VAL A 136 4.90 -13.95 18.72
N GLU A 137 5.34 -13.94 19.98
CA GLU A 137 6.43 -13.08 20.44
C GLU A 137 7.69 -13.29 19.56
N GLY A 138 8.30 -12.18 19.12
CA GLY A 138 9.45 -12.20 18.21
C GLY A 138 9.11 -12.01 16.73
N VAL A 139 7.82 -11.95 16.35
CA VAL A 139 7.44 -11.41 15.03
C VAL A 139 7.61 -9.89 15.06
N PHE A 140 8.44 -9.36 14.16
CA PHE A 140 8.60 -7.92 14.02
C PHE A 140 7.29 -7.27 13.53
N GLN A 141 6.87 -6.18 14.17
CA GLN A 141 5.59 -5.53 13.87
C GLN A 141 5.83 -4.21 13.14
N LEU A 142 5.19 -4.07 11.99
CA LEU A 142 5.19 -2.89 11.16
C LEU A 142 3.77 -2.37 11.02
N GLU A 143 3.55 -1.09 11.31
CA GLU A 143 2.28 -0.40 11.10
C GLU A 143 2.37 0.48 9.86
N VAL A 144 1.22 0.74 9.23
CA VAL A 144 1.10 1.65 8.10
C VAL A 144 -0.18 2.46 8.18
N SER A 145 -0.06 3.76 7.87
CA SER A 145 -1.17 4.68 7.66
C SER A 145 -0.78 5.71 6.59
N LEU A 146 -1.67 6.64 6.27
CA LEU A 146 -1.35 7.83 5.47
C LEU A 146 -0.21 8.69 6.03
N ALA A 147 0.19 8.51 7.30
CA ALA A 147 1.33 9.20 7.89
C ALA A 147 2.68 8.53 7.57
N GLY A 148 2.66 7.29 7.05
CA GLY A 148 3.86 6.51 6.73
C GLY A 148 3.86 5.14 7.41
N PHE A 149 5.03 4.50 7.37
CA PHE A 149 5.30 3.25 8.08
C PHE A 149 5.87 3.52 9.47
N GLU A 150 5.44 2.74 10.46
CA GLU A 150 5.97 2.81 11.83
C GLU A 150 6.35 1.41 12.34
N PRO A 151 7.64 1.16 12.64
CA PRO A 151 8.76 2.05 12.39
C PRO A 151 9.04 2.23 10.89
N SER A 152 9.66 3.34 10.51
CA SER A 152 10.01 3.62 9.11
C SER A 152 11.18 2.78 8.60
N GLN A 153 11.85 2.02 9.47
CA GLN A 153 12.90 1.10 9.09
C GLN A 153 13.02 -0.08 10.05
N PHE A 154 13.64 -1.14 9.56
CA PHE A 154 13.99 -2.32 10.34
C PHE A 154 15.24 -2.99 9.77
N THR A 155 15.88 -3.86 10.55
CA THR A 155 17.13 -4.52 10.21
C THR A 155 16.95 -6.02 10.06
N THR A 156 17.86 -6.67 9.34
CA THR A 156 17.99 -8.14 9.33
C THR A 156 19.41 -8.55 8.92
N PHE A 157 19.81 -9.78 9.21
CA PHE A 157 21.09 -10.32 8.73
C PHE A 157 21.04 -10.74 7.25
N ALA A 158 22.16 -10.56 6.55
CA ALA A 158 22.34 -11.02 5.19
C ALA A 158 21.98 -12.51 5.04
N GLY A 159 21.04 -12.79 4.15
CA GLY A 159 20.59 -14.15 3.87
C GLY A 159 19.80 -14.81 5.01
N ALA A 160 19.40 -14.12 6.07
CA ALA A 160 18.55 -14.70 7.11
C ALA A 160 17.07 -14.75 6.68
N PRO A 161 16.26 -15.70 7.20
CA PRO A 161 14.81 -15.60 7.16
C PRO A 161 14.35 -14.34 7.90
N THR A 162 13.57 -13.52 7.23
CA THR A 162 13.02 -12.28 7.79
C THR A 162 11.51 -12.40 7.84
N THR A 163 10.93 -12.18 9.02
CA THR A 163 9.48 -12.24 9.23
C THR A 163 9.00 -10.95 9.85
N PHE A 164 7.96 -10.35 9.26
CA PHE A 164 7.25 -9.24 9.86
C PHE A 164 5.74 -9.33 9.63
N SER A 165 4.97 -8.72 10.52
CA SER A 165 3.56 -8.40 10.31
C SER A 165 3.41 -6.96 9.83
N LEU A 166 2.46 -6.73 8.92
CA LEU A 166 2.01 -5.42 8.51
C LEU A 166 0.57 -5.21 8.98
N THR A 167 0.34 -4.12 9.71
CA THR A 167 -0.97 -3.71 10.23
C THR A 167 -1.35 -2.34 9.68
N SER A 168 -2.50 -2.21 9.03
CA SER A 168 -3.06 -0.89 8.72
C SER A 168 -3.69 -0.29 9.98
N THR A 169 -3.39 0.97 10.28
CA THR A 169 -3.91 1.69 11.46
C THR A 169 -4.89 2.81 11.11
N ASP A 170 -5.37 2.84 9.85
CA ASP A 170 -6.36 3.78 9.37
C ASP A 170 -7.44 3.12 8.48
N ASP A 171 -8.23 3.94 7.79
CA ASP A 171 -9.36 3.51 6.97
C ASP A 171 -9.00 3.25 5.49
N PHE A 172 -7.71 3.14 5.15
CA PHE A 172 -7.26 3.01 3.77
C PHE A 172 -6.64 1.64 3.45
N VAL A 173 -6.45 1.38 2.15
CA VAL A 173 -5.76 0.17 1.66
C VAL A 173 -4.30 0.52 1.43
N HIS A 174 -3.41 -0.21 2.09
CA HIS A 174 -1.97 -0.05 1.96
C HIS A 174 -1.34 -1.27 1.29
N THR A 175 -0.24 -0.99 0.61
CA THR A 175 0.64 -2.01 0.06
C THR A 175 2.01 -1.84 0.66
N PHE A 176 2.74 -2.95 0.76
CA PHE A 176 4.16 -2.95 1.05
C PHE A 176 4.84 -3.65 -0.12
N VAL A 177 5.74 -2.95 -0.80
CA VAL A 177 6.59 -3.51 -1.88
C VAL A 177 7.98 -2.93 -1.80
N PHE A 178 8.99 -3.71 -2.14
CA PHE A 178 10.37 -3.21 -2.25
C PHE A 178 10.61 -2.53 -3.60
N ASP A 179 11.38 -1.46 -3.60
CA ASP A 179 11.93 -0.81 -4.79
C ASP A 179 13.32 -1.40 -5.13
N HIS A 180 13.41 -2.73 -5.17
CA HIS A 180 14.64 -3.44 -5.48
C HIS A 180 14.34 -4.76 -6.19
N ARG A 181 15.07 -5.03 -7.29
CA ARG A 181 14.80 -6.20 -8.15
C ARG A 181 14.92 -7.54 -7.42
N ASP A 182 15.83 -7.62 -6.44
CA ASP A 182 16.10 -8.87 -5.72
C ASP A 182 15.00 -9.20 -4.69
N LEU A 183 14.11 -8.25 -4.43
CA LEU A 183 12.95 -8.35 -3.53
C LEU A 183 11.63 -8.04 -4.25
N ALA A 184 11.63 -7.98 -5.59
CA ALA A 184 10.49 -7.52 -6.40
C ALA A 184 9.23 -8.40 -6.28
N SER A 185 9.37 -9.65 -5.84
CA SER A 185 8.23 -10.54 -5.66
C SER A 185 7.50 -10.32 -4.33
N ILE A 186 8.15 -9.68 -3.36
CA ILE A 186 7.62 -9.48 -2.01
C ILE A 186 6.57 -8.39 -2.06
N SER A 187 5.35 -8.75 -1.69
CA SER A 187 4.24 -7.82 -1.59
C SER A 187 3.26 -8.24 -0.51
N ILE A 188 2.82 -7.26 0.28
CA ILE A 188 1.70 -7.41 1.20
C ILE A 188 0.67 -6.35 0.84
N LEU A 189 -0.61 -6.73 0.88
CA LEU A 189 -1.74 -5.81 0.80
C LEU A 189 -2.57 -5.97 2.06
N VAL A 190 -2.82 -4.87 2.76
CA VAL A 190 -3.69 -4.78 3.93
C VAL A 190 -4.79 -3.76 3.66
N GLY A 191 -6.02 -4.10 3.98
CA GLY A 191 -7.12 -3.16 4.06
C GLY A 191 -7.22 -2.50 5.44
N PRO A 192 -8.28 -1.71 5.66
CA PRO A 192 -8.50 -0.97 6.91
C PRO A 192 -8.46 -1.87 8.13
N ASN A 193 -7.61 -1.53 9.10
CA ASN A 193 -7.47 -2.26 10.37
C ASN A 193 -7.14 -3.76 10.19
N GLN A 194 -6.56 -4.15 9.05
CA GLN A 194 -6.17 -5.53 8.77
C GLN A 194 -4.70 -5.76 9.09
N THR A 195 -4.41 -6.98 9.56
CA THR A 195 -3.05 -7.47 9.81
C THR A 195 -2.76 -8.68 8.95
N ARG A 196 -1.57 -8.73 8.37
CA ARG A 196 -1.03 -9.89 7.64
C ARG A 196 0.46 -10.00 7.91
N ALA A 197 1.00 -11.21 7.89
CA ALA A 197 2.44 -11.43 8.01
C ALA A 197 3.03 -12.00 6.73
N ILE A 198 4.35 -11.91 6.59
CA ILE A 198 5.12 -12.60 5.55
C ILE A 198 6.46 -13.05 6.11
N THR A 199 6.96 -14.17 5.61
CA THR A 199 8.32 -14.65 5.83
C THR A 199 9.02 -14.74 4.48
N PHE A 200 10.19 -14.11 4.34
CA PHE A 200 10.98 -14.14 3.10
C PHE A 200 12.47 -14.26 3.41
N GLN A 201 13.28 -14.61 2.42
CA GLN A 201 14.74 -14.65 2.61
C GLN A 201 15.32 -13.24 2.48
N ALA A 202 16.11 -12.75 3.43
CA ALA A 202 16.84 -11.50 3.23
C ALA A 202 17.82 -11.60 2.05
N PRO A 203 18.13 -10.49 1.36
CA PRO A 203 19.23 -10.44 0.42
C PRO A 203 20.55 -10.87 1.07
N THR A 204 21.43 -11.53 0.31
CA THR A 204 22.77 -11.93 0.79
C THR A 204 23.79 -10.79 0.73
N THR A 205 23.44 -9.68 0.07
CA THR A 205 24.30 -8.49 -0.02
C THR A 205 23.85 -7.49 1.03
N PRO A 206 24.72 -7.11 1.99
CA PRO A 206 24.43 -6.04 2.93
C PRO A 206 24.12 -4.73 2.20
N GLY A 207 23.22 -3.92 2.76
CA GLY A 207 22.79 -2.68 2.15
C GLY A 207 21.41 -2.22 2.60
N ILE A 208 20.97 -1.11 2.00
CA ILE A 208 19.67 -0.50 2.29
C ILE A 208 18.72 -0.81 1.14
N TYR A 209 17.56 -1.37 1.48
CA TYR A 209 16.52 -1.78 0.55
C TYR A 209 15.25 -1.00 0.87
N ASN A 210 14.94 -0.01 0.03
CA ASN A 210 13.75 0.83 0.24
C ASN A 210 12.48 0.03 -0.06
N PHE A 211 11.45 0.24 0.75
CA PHE A 211 10.09 -0.21 0.49
C PHE A 211 9.12 0.96 0.51
N LYS A 212 7.94 0.75 -0.09
CA LYS A 212 6.90 1.79 -0.18
C LYS A 212 5.51 1.21 -0.36
N CYS A 213 4.53 2.08 -0.18
CA CYS A 213 3.17 1.86 -0.67
C CYS A 213 2.99 2.39 -2.09
N ILE A 214 2.41 1.57 -2.96
CA ILE A 214 2.10 1.91 -4.36
C ILE A 214 0.59 2.08 -4.60
N SER A 215 -0.20 2.21 -3.53
CA SER A 215 -1.63 2.50 -3.64
C SER A 215 -1.83 3.86 -4.33
N PRO A 216 -2.77 3.99 -5.29
CA PRO A 216 -3.02 5.26 -5.97
C PRO A 216 -3.33 6.38 -4.96
N GLY A 217 -2.54 7.45 -4.99
CA GLY A 217 -2.70 8.60 -4.07
C GLY A 217 -1.85 8.53 -2.79
N HIS A 218 -1.08 7.44 -2.59
CA HIS A 218 -0.24 7.21 -1.41
C HIS A 218 1.29 7.31 -1.71
N ASP A 219 1.68 7.32 -2.99
CA ASP A 219 3.08 7.37 -3.46
C ASP A 219 3.64 8.82 -3.53
N ASP A 220 3.20 9.72 -2.65
CA ASP A 220 3.71 11.11 -2.58
C ASP A 220 5.05 11.21 -1.81
N GLY A 221 5.65 10.06 -1.49
CA GLY A 221 6.91 9.91 -0.76
C GLY A 221 6.75 9.80 0.75
N VAL A 222 5.51 9.82 1.27
CA VAL A 222 5.24 9.70 2.71
C VAL A 222 5.28 8.23 3.16
N GLU A 223 4.58 7.35 2.45
CA GLU A 223 4.54 5.92 2.74
C GLU A 223 5.76 5.19 2.18
N THR A 224 6.93 5.47 2.76
CA THR A 224 8.22 4.85 2.43
C THR A 224 8.96 4.40 3.68
N GLY A 225 9.84 3.42 3.53
CA GLY A 225 10.71 2.95 4.61
C GLY A 225 11.87 2.12 4.12
N GLN A 226 12.67 1.58 5.05
CA GLN A 226 13.92 0.90 4.74
C GLN A 226 14.10 -0.43 5.47
N LEU A 227 14.47 -1.47 4.72
CA LEU A 227 15.13 -2.65 5.27
C LEU A 227 16.64 -2.44 5.22
N ILE A 228 17.31 -2.58 6.36
CA ILE A 228 18.76 -2.55 6.48
C ILE A 228 19.27 -3.98 6.62
N VAL A 229 20.00 -4.46 5.62
CA VAL A 229 20.63 -5.78 5.64
C VAL A 229 22.07 -5.61 6.09
N ARG A 230 22.46 -6.30 7.17
CA ARG A 230 23.80 -6.28 7.75
C ARG A 230 24.57 -7.57 7.52
#